data_AF-X1FRB9-F1
#
_entry.id   AF-X1FRB9-F1
#
_cell.length_a   1.000
_cell.length_b   1.000
_cell.length_c   1.000
_cell.angle_alpha   90.00
_cell.angle_beta   90.00
_cell.angle_gamma   90.00
#
_symmetry.space_group_name_H-M   'P 1'
#
loop_
_entity.id
_entity.type
_entity.pdbx_description
1 polymer ?
#
loop_
_entity_poly.entity_id
_entity_poly.type
_entity_poly.pdbx_seq_one_letter_code
_entity_poly.pdbx_strand_id
1 'polypeptide(L)'
;MQQHSFAMSLRSTRRWLGAALAGASLMLVATHAFAGGTEQLKAFVSQVRSAKGDFTQQIVKAPAKGASAAQAVPKPTDNSSGTFVFARPGKFIWTYQKPYQQVLQADGEKLYVYDRDLNQVTERKLNGALGASPAAILFGSN
;
A
#
# COMPACT_ATOMS: atom_id res chain seq x y z
N MET A 1 37.01 -41.51 -60.18
CA MET A 1 36.20 -42.40 -59.30
C MET A 1 36.15 -41.73 -57.93
N GLN A 2 35.04 -41.46 -57.25
CA GLN A 2 33.64 -41.91 -57.34
C GLN A 2 32.70 -40.71 -57.10
N GLN A 3 31.53 -40.76 -57.74
CA GLN A 3 30.36 -39.94 -57.46
C GLN A 3 29.77 -40.30 -56.10
N HIS A 4 29.00 -39.40 -55.46
CA HIS A 4 27.66 -39.72 -54.96
C HIS A 4 26.83 -38.44 -54.76
N SER A 5 25.77 -38.37 -55.56
CA SER A 5 24.62 -37.48 -55.43
C SER A 5 23.79 -37.87 -54.20
N PHE A 6 23.21 -36.90 -53.49
CA PHE A 6 22.12 -37.17 -52.56
C PHE A 6 20.95 -36.21 -52.80
N ALA A 7 19.80 -36.82 -53.08
CA ALA A 7 18.56 -36.17 -53.43
C ALA A 7 17.82 -35.61 -52.20
N MET A 8 16.96 -34.65 -52.52
CA MET A 8 16.03 -33.83 -51.72
C MET A 8 15.20 -34.59 -50.67
N SER A 9 14.90 -33.94 -49.54
CA SER A 9 13.76 -34.32 -48.68
C SER A 9 12.91 -33.10 -48.31
N LEU A 10 11.82 -32.92 -49.04
CA LEU A 10 10.78 -31.89 -48.89
C LEU A 10 9.87 -32.09 -47.66
N ARG A 11 10.35 -32.67 -46.56
CA ARG A 11 9.51 -32.98 -45.39
C ARG A 11 9.41 -31.86 -44.35
N SER A 12 10.18 -30.78 -44.51
CA SER A 12 10.33 -29.75 -43.46
C SER A 12 9.12 -28.82 -43.36
N THR A 13 8.52 -28.38 -44.46
CA THR A 13 7.60 -27.22 -44.48
C THR A 13 6.25 -27.42 -43.76
N ARG A 14 5.75 -28.66 -43.63
CA ARG A 14 4.45 -28.94 -42.99
C ARG A 14 4.50 -28.94 -41.45
N ARG A 15 5.69 -29.05 -40.85
CA ARG A 15 5.88 -29.01 -39.38
C ARG A 15 5.86 -27.58 -38.83
N TRP A 16 6.21 -26.59 -39.65
CA TRP A 16 6.29 -25.18 -39.22
C TRP A 16 4.93 -24.47 -39.16
N LEU A 17 3.96 -24.82 -40.02
CA LEU A 17 2.60 -24.25 -39.96
C LEU A 17 1.81 -24.72 -38.72
N GLY A 18 1.94 -26.00 -38.33
CA GLY A 18 1.26 -26.53 -37.14
C GLY A 18 1.78 -25.92 -35.83
N ALA A 19 3.09 -25.65 -35.77
CA ALA A 19 3.73 -25.01 -34.62
C ALA A 19 3.32 -23.54 -34.45
N ALA A 20 3.09 -22.80 -35.55
CA ALA A 20 2.65 -21.40 -35.51
C ALA A 20 1.20 -21.25 -34.97
N LEU A 21 0.29 -22.14 -35.37
CA LEU A 21 -1.10 -22.13 -34.88
C LEU A 21 -1.22 -22.56 -33.41
N ALA A 22 -0.40 -23.51 -32.95
CA ALA A 22 -0.31 -23.89 -31.54
C ALA A 22 0.31 -22.79 -30.67
N GLY A 23 1.30 -22.05 -31.18
CA GLY A 23 1.87 -20.90 -30.49
C GLY A 23 0.91 -19.72 -30.34
N ALA A 24 0.10 -19.43 -31.36
CA ALA A 24 -0.91 -18.37 -31.32
C ALA A 24 -2.06 -18.68 -30.34
N SER A 25 -2.45 -19.94 -30.22
CA SER A 25 -3.47 -20.38 -29.26
C SER A 25 -2.97 -20.39 -27.81
N LEU A 26 -1.65 -20.56 -27.57
CA LEU A 26 -1.05 -20.42 -26.25
C LEU A 26 -0.97 -18.95 -25.76
N MET A 27 -0.89 -17.98 -26.68
CA MET A 27 -0.89 -16.54 -26.33
C MET A 27 -2.29 -15.98 -26.03
N LEU A 28 -3.36 -16.66 -26.46
CA LEU A 28 -4.75 -16.30 -26.14
C LEU A 28 -5.16 -16.71 -24.72
N VAL A 29 -4.37 -17.54 -24.04
CA VAL A 29 -4.52 -17.87 -22.61
C VAL A 29 -3.60 -16.98 -21.76
N ALA A 30 -3.53 -15.68 -22.09
CA ALA A 30 -2.99 -14.69 -21.19
C ALA A 30 -3.96 -14.56 -20.01
N THR A 31 -3.67 -15.30 -18.94
CA THR A 31 -4.37 -15.18 -17.65
C THR A 31 -4.36 -13.72 -17.23
N HIS A 32 -5.55 -13.13 -17.12
CA HIS A 32 -5.70 -11.75 -16.70
C HIS A 32 -5.15 -11.63 -15.28
N ALA A 33 -4.02 -10.95 -15.12
CA ALA A 33 -3.49 -10.64 -13.81
C ALA A 33 -4.44 -9.64 -13.13
N PHE A 34 -5.24 -10.11 -12.17
CA PHE A 34 -6.14 -9.25 -11.40
C PHE A 34 -5.34 -8.38 -10.43
N ALA A 35 -5.05 -7.14 -10.82
CA ALA A 35 -4.46 -6.11 -9.97
C ALA A 35 -5.53 -5.46 -9.07
N GLY A 36 -6.20 -6.26 -8.23
CA GLY A 36 -7.39 -5.83 -7.49
C GLY A 36 -7.16 -5.09 -6.16
N GLY A 37 -5.92 -4.93 -5.71
CA GLY A 37 -5.64 -4.41 -4.35
C GLY A 37 -6.11 -2.96 -4.13
N THR A 38 -5.95 -2.09 -5.13
CA THR A 38 -6.43 -0.70 -5.06
C THR A 38 -7.94 -0.62 -5.15
N GLU A 39 -8.55 -1.47 -5.98
CA GLU A 39 -10.01 -1.57 -6.12
C GLU A 39 -10.66 -2.03 -4.81
N GLN A 40 -10.08 -3.04 -4.16
CA GLN A 40 -10.54 -3.54 -2.87
C GLN A 40 -10.39 -2.47 -1.77
N LEU A 41 -9.27 -1.73 -1.75
CA LEU A 41 -9.08 -0.63 -0.81
C LEU A 41 -10.11 0.49 -1.04
N LYS A 42 -10.37 0.88 -2.29
CA LYS A 42 -11.40 1.87 -2.64
C LYS A 42 -12.80 1.42 -2.20
N ALA A 43 -13.15 0.16 -2.46
CA ALA A 43 -14.41 -0.43 -2.00
C ALA A 43 -14.52 -0.37 -0.47
N PHE A 44 -13.47 -0.75 0.26
CA PHE A 44 -13.44 -0.65 1.72
C PHE A 44 -13.61 0.80 2.21
N VAL A 45 -12.85 1.75 1.66
CA VAL A 45 -12.89 3.16 2.09
C VAL A 45 -14.26 3.79 1.80
N SER A 46 -14.93 3.42 0.70
CA SER A 46 -16.26 3.92 0.35
C SER A 46 -17.41 3.31 1.17
N GLN A 47 -17.30 2.03 1.53
CA GLN A 47 -18.37 1.29 2.22
C GLN A 47 -18.34 1.50 3.73
N VAL A 48 -17.17 1.51 4.35
CA VAL A 48 -17.07 1.78 5.78
C VAL A 48 -17.48 3.23 6.03
N ARG A 49 -18.33 3.50 7.02
CA ARG A 49 -18.73 4.88 7.35
C ARG A 49 -18.26 5.32 8.72
N SER A 50 -18.04 4.36 9.61
CA SER A 50 -17.45 4.57 10.92
C SER A 50 -16.63 3.37 11.31
N ALA A 51 -15.62 3.58 12.15
CA ALA A 51 -15.00 2.51 12.90
C ALA A 51 -14.37 3.07 14.18
N LYS A 52 -14.02 2.16 15.08
CA LYS A 52 -13.20 2.43 16.26
C LYS A 52 -12.22 1.30 16.44
N GLY A 53 -11.13 1.56 17.14
CA GLY A 53 -10.17 0.52 17.49
C GLY A 53 -8.97 1.06 18.25
N ASP A 54 -8.12 0.13 18.66
CA ASP A 54 -6.84 0.39 19.29
C ASP A 54 -5.73 0.29 18.25
N PHE A 55 -4.64 1.03 18.45
CA PHE A 55 -3.45 0.94 17.62
C PHE A 55 -2.18 0.84 18.45
N THR A 56 -1.17 0.17 17.87
CA THR A 56 0.23 0.27 18.26
C THR A 56 1.02 0.59 17.00
N GLN A 57 1.80 1.66 17.03
CA GLN A 57 2.66 2.08 15.93
C GLN A 57 4.11 1.84 16.31
N GLN A 58 4.88 1.27 15.38
CA GLN A 58 6.31 1.05 15.50
C GLN A 58 7.03 1.77 14.35
N ILE A 59 8.01 2.62 14.66
CA ILE A 59 8.83 3.29 13.65
C ILE A 59 10.11 2.49 13.43
N VAL A 60 10.33 2.07 12.19
CA VAL A 60 11.52 1.32 11.78
C VAL A 60 12.32 2.18 10.81
N LYS A 61 13.57 2.49 11.18
CA LYS A 61 14.46 3.30 10.33
C LYS A 61 15.16 2.41 9.32
N ALA A 62 15.18 2.83 8.06
CA ALA A 62 15.96 2.16 7.04
C ALA A 62 17.46 2.16 7.42
N PRO A 63 18.20 1.07 7.14
CA PRO A 63 19.63 1.05 7.37
C PRO A 63 20.32 2.16 6.57
N ALA A 64 21.35 2.78 7.16
CA ALA A 64 22.13 3.81 6.49
C ALA A 64 22.74 3.26 5.18
N LYS A 65 22.81 4.08 4.13
CA LYS A 65 23.48 3.70 2.87
C LYS A 65 24.94 3.29 3.19
N GLY A 66 25.31 2.05 2.86
CA GLY A 66 26.63 1.49 3.15
C GLY A 66 26.74 0.68 4.45
N ALA A 67 25.64 0.45 5.18
CA ALA A 67 25.63 -0.49 6.29
C ALA A 67 25.95 -1.91 5.80
N SER A 68 26.91 -2.59 6.44
CA SER A 68 27.24 -3.98 6.11
C SER A 68 26.04 -4.88 6.41
N ALA A 69 25.90 -5.99 5.65
CA ALA A 69 24.83 -6.97 5.79
C ALA A 69 24.67 -7.52 7.22
N ALA A 70 25.73 -7.42 8.04
CA ALA A 70 25.73 -7.82 9.45
C ALA A 70 25.07 -6.79 10.42
N GLN A 71 24.78 -5.55 9.98
CA GLN A 71 24.04 -4.54 10.77
C GLN A 71 22.62 -4.28 10.25
N ALA A 72 22.13 -5.11 9.32
CA ALA A 72 20.94 -4.82 8.53
C ALA A 72 19.61 -5.29 9.15
N VAL A 73 19.54 -5.60 10.45
CA VAL A 73 18.25 -5.87 11.12
C VAL A 73 17.69 -4.52 11.62
N PRO A 74 16.64 -3.97 10.98
CA PRO A 74 16.08 -2.70 11.40
C PRO A 74 15.40 -2.87 12.76
N LYS A 75 15.91 -2.20 13.79
CA LYS A 75 15.28 -2.20 15.12
C LYS A 75 14.22 -1.10 15.20
N PRO A 76 13.00 -1.39 15.67
CA PRO A 76 12.01 -0.34 15.96
C PRO A 76 12.57 0.66 16.98
N THR A 77 12.49 1.95 16.69
CA THR A 77 13.02 3.01 17.56
C THR A 77 11.96 3.65 18.44
N ASP A 78 10.73 3.76 17.95
CA ASP A 78 9.66 4.47 18.65
C ASP A 78 8.38 3.65 18.60
N ASN A 79 7.80 3.41 19.78
CA ASN A 79 6.53 2.73 19.95
C ASN A 79 5.51 3.73 20.50
N SER A 80 4.42 3.96 19.79
CA SER A 80 3.27 4.70 20.31
C SER A 80 2.02 3.82 20.31
N SER A 81 1.09 4.10 21.21
CA SER A 81 -0.16 3.35 21.29
C SER A 81 -1.32 4.27 21.61
N GLY A 82 -2.53 3.84 21.26
CA GLY A 82 -3.69 4.65 21.48
C GLY A 82 -4.96 4.09 20.89
N THR A 83 -5.96 4.96 20.74
CA THR A 83 -7.28 4.63 20.21
C THR A 83 -7.65 5.56 19.08
N PHE A 84 -8.53 5.09 18.21
CA PHE A 84 -9.17 5.92 17.20
C PHE A 84 -10.67 5.65 17.13
N VAL A 85 -11.41 6.67 16.72
CA VAL A 85 -12.80 6.57 16.30
C VAL A 85 -13.03 7.56 15.16
N PHE A 86 -13.83 7.17 14.18
CA PHE A 86 -14.17 8.06 13.08
C PHE A 86 -15.59 7.86 12.59
N ALA A 87 -16.11 8.91 11.97
CA ALA A 87 -17.35 8.91 11.22
C ALA A 87 -17.18 9.78 9.97
N ARG A 88 -17.49 9.23 8.80
CA ARG A 88 -17.46 9.96 7.53
C ARG A 88 -18.73 10.81 7.38
N PRO A 89 -18.63 12.02 6.81
CA PRO A 89 -17.41 12.67 6.31
C PRO A 89 -16.63 13.41 7.41
N GLY A 90 -15.30 13.34 7.35
CA GLY A 90 -14.38 14.29 7.99
C GLY A 90 -14.28 14.29 9.53
N LYS A 91 -15.06 13.49 10.25
CA LYS A 91 -15.02 13.47 11.73
C LYS A 91 -14.17 12.33 12.25
N PHE A 92 -13.24 12.64 13.15
CA PHE A 92 -12.49 11.61 13.85
C PHE A 92 -11.93 12.14 15.18
N ILE A 93 -11.60 11.19 16.06
CA ILE A 93 -10.78 11.41 17.24
C ILE A 93 -9.68 10.35 17.21
N TRP A 94 -8.43 10.81 17.33
CA TRP A 94 -7.24 9.99 17.44
C TRP A 94 -6.53 10.34 18.74
N THR A 95 -6.38 9.38 19.63
CA THR A 95 -5.83 9.61 20.97
C THR A 95 -4.55 8.82 21.11
N TYR A 96 -3.42 9.51 21.22
CA TYR A 96 -2.16 8.92 21.68
C TYR A 96 -2.21 8.78 23.21
N GLN A 97 -1.94 7.57 23.69
CA GLN A 97 -1.87 7.25 25.11
C GLN A 97 -0.43 7.06 25.58
N LYS A 98 0.48 6.64 24.69
CA LYS A 98 1.91 6.44 24.98
C LYS A 98 2.78 6.88 23.80
N PRO A 99 4.01 7.36 24.07
CA PRO A 99 4.56 7.68 25.40
C PRO A 99 4.01 8.99 25.97
N TYR A 100 3.54 9.90 25.12
CA TYR A 100 2.96 11.18 25.49
C TYR A 100 1.46 11.21 25.17
N GLN A 101 0.69 11.98 25.94
CA GLN A 101 -0.76 12.06 25.77
C GLN A 101 -1.14 13.22 24.86
N GLN A 102 -1.77 12.87 23.72
CA GLN A 102 -2.18 13.85 22.73
C GLN A 102 -3.49 13.43 22.09
N VAL A 103 -4.39 14.39 21.85
CA VAL A 103 -5.67 14.15 21.17
C VAL A 103 -5.73 14.97 19.90
N LEU A 104 -5.96 14.30 18.78
CA LEU A 104 -6.23 14.92 17.49
C LEU A 104 -7.71 14.71 17.19
N GLN A 105 -8.47 15.79 17.06
CA GLN A 105 -9.90 15.74 16.79
C GLN A 105 -10.24 16.58 15.57
N ALA A 106 -10.98 15.99 14.63
CA ALA A 106 -11.56 16.71 13.52
C ALA A 106 -13.08 16.68 13.57
N ASP A 107 -13.68 17.82 13.25
CA ASP A 107 -15.14 18.02 13.20
C ASP A 107 -15.72 17.99 11.77
N GLY A 108 -14.85 17.91 10.76
CA GLY A 108 -15.18 17.97 9.33
C GLY A 108 -14.62 19.20 8.62
N GLU A 109 -14.26 20.25 9.37
CA GLU A 109 -13.73 21.51 8.82
C GLU A 109 -12.35 21.83 9.39
N LYS A 110 -12.17 21.59 10.69
CA LYS A 110 -10.98 21.94 11.46
C LYS A 110 -10.37 20.70 12.10
N LEU A 111 -9.06 20.77 12.33
CA LEU A 111 -8.31 19.87 13.17
C LEU A 111 -7.89 20.60 14.44
N TYR A 112 -8.24 20.02 15.58
CA TYR A 112 -7.78 20.40 16.90
C TYR A 112 -6.74 19.40 17.37
N VAL A 113 -5.59 19.90 17.80
CA VAL A 113 -4.55 19.08 18.41
C VAL A 113 -4.36 19.55 19.84
N TYR A 114 -4.80 18.74 20.80
CA TYR A 114 -4.58 18.97 22.22
C TYR A 114 -3.35 18.20 22.68
N ASP A 115 -2.34 18.93 23.13
CA ASP A 115 -1.17 18.41 23.82
C ASP A 115 -1.38 18.58 25.33
N ARG A 116 -1.48 17.46 26.06
CA ARG A 116 -1.80 17.48 27.49
C ARG A 116 -0.65 18.04 28.31
N ASP A 117 0.59 17.72 27.93
CA ASP A 117 1.78 18.08 28.71
C ASP A 117 2.06 19.58 28.62
N LEU A 118 1.76 20.17 27.45
CA LEU A 118 1.84 21.62 27.24
C LEU A 118 0.56 22.37 27.67
N ASN A 119 -0.51 21.64 27.99
CA ASN A 119 -1.86 22.19 28.19
C ASN A 119 -2.27 23.16 27.07
N GLN A 120 -2.04 22.76 25.82
CA GLN A 120 -2.18 23.62 24.66
C GLN A 120 -3.08 22.98 23.59
N VAL A 121 -3.93 23.80 22.96
CA VAL A 121 -4.70 23.42 21.77
C VAL A 121 -4.16 24.19 20.56
N THR A 122 -3.86 23.45 19.48
CA THR A 122 -3.54 24.04 18.17
C THR A 122 -4.67 23.76 17.19
N GLU A 123 -5.15 24.79 16.50
CA GLU A 123 -6.20 24.70 15.50
C GLU A 123 -5.63 24.86 14.08
N ARG A 124 -6.08 24.03 13.13
CA ARG A 124 -5.69 24.09 11.71
C ARG A 124 -6.86 23.74 10.81
N LYS A 125 -6.87 24.21 9.56
CA LYS A 125 -7.82 23.74 8.54
C LYS A 125 -7.56 22.26 8.23
N LEU A 126 -8.63 21.45 8.18
CA LEU A 126 -8.51 20.00 8.05
C LEU A 126 -7.87 19.55 6.73
N ASN A 127 -8.22 20.21 5.63
CA ASN A 127 -7.72 19.95 4.27
C ASN A 127 -6.19 20.11 4.12
N GLY A 128 -5.53 20.85 5.02
CA GLY A 128 -4.07 20.98 5.08
C GLY A 128 -3.39 20.14 6.17
N ALA A 129 -4.15 19.44 7.01
CA ALA A 129 -3.64 18.91 8.28
C ALA A 129 -3.58 17.36 8.36
N LEU A 130 -4.26 16.66 7.46
CA LEU A 130 -4.29 15.19 7.49
C LEU A 130 -2.97 14.54 7.05
N GLY A 131 -2.26 15.14 6.09
CA GLY A 131 -1.18 14.50 5.33
C GLY A 131 0.04 14.00 6.12
N ALA A 132 0.18 14.37 7.40
CA ALA A 132 1.32 13.95 8.24
C ALA A 132 1.00 12.83 9.24
N SER A 133 -0.25 12.37 9.34
CA SER A 133 -0.65 11.32 10.31
C SER A 133 -1.02 10.00 9.62
N PRO A 134 -0.79 8.82 10.24
CA PRO A 134 -1.31 7.54 9.73
C PRO A 134 -2.82 7.54 9.52
N ALA A 135 -3.52 8.40 10.28
CA ALA A 135 -4.93 8.68 10.18
C ALA A 135 -5.35 9.10 8.75
N ALA A 136 -4.45 9.71 7.96
CA ALA A 136 -4.70 10.10 6.58
C ALA A 136 -5.14 8.94 5.67
N ILE A 137 -4.63 7.73 5.90
CA ILE A 137 -5.01 6.57 5.08
C ILE A 137 -6.46 6.17 5.33
N LEU A 138 -6.93 6.32 6.58
CA LEU A 138 -8.30 5.98 6.96
C LEU A 138 -9.27 7.14 6.73
N PHE A 139 -8.81 8.39 6.84
CA PHE A 139 -9.65 9.59 6.91
C PHE A 139 -9.40 10.59 5.78
N GLY A 140 -8.46 10.31 4.86
CA GLY A 140 -8.30 11.05 3.62
C GLY A 140 -9.61 11.00 2.82
N SER A 141 -10.07 12.17 2.41
CA SER A 141 -11.27 12.33 1.60
C SER A 141 -11.11 11.61 0.25
N ASN A 142 -12.14 10.85 -0.14
CA ASN A 142 -12.43 10.58 -1.55
C ASN A 142 -12.81 11.87 -2.26
#